data_AF-A0A7S2U692-F1
#
_entry.id   AF-A0A7S2U692-F1
#
_cell.length_a   1.000
_cell.length_b   1.000
_cell.length_c   1.000
_cell.angle_alpha   90.00
_cell.angle_beta   90.00
_cell.angle_gamma   90.00
#
_symmetry.space_group_name_H-M   'P 1'
#
loop_
_entity.id
_entity.type
_entity.pdbx_description
1 polymer ?
#
loop_
_entity_poly.entity_id
_entity_poly.type
_entity_poly.pdbx_seq_one_letter_code
_entity_poly.pdbx_strand_id
1 'polypeptide(L)'
;SSSSSSSSSSSPFSPFASPADVIDEHFMQHVYETTYRYFPNCIGGSILDDLEGLEQRVFSKKKGSNLGQFVTIQNGKPKRNKVSVEMDLMELSNSNHIIVNAMQDSDRGVMSIADGVHTKLGIRPTINMYVSPCSSVGLSAHHDPQDVFIMQVSGSKAWTVCQPINAGLNLPTRVSDNPNHRLY
;
A
#
# COMPACT_ATOMS: atom_id res chain seq x y z
N SER A 1 -28.53 32.46 -29.83
CA SER A 1 -28.58 32.51 -28.35
C SER A 1 -28.12 31.17 -27.84
N SER A 2 -26.90 31.16 -27.30
CA SER A 2 -26.18 29.99 -26.79
C SER A 2 -26.72 29.60 -25.41
N SER A 3 -26.75 28.31 -25.10
CA SER A 3 -26.81 27.81 -23.72
C SER A 3 -26.23 26.40 -23.69
N SER A 4 -24.91 26.30 -23.60
CA SER A 4 -24.21 25.07 -23.26
C SER A 4 -24.10 25.01 -21.74
N SER A 5 -24.88 24.14 -21.12
CA SER A 5 -24.83 23.87 -19.68
C SER A 5 -23.64 22.98 -19.39
N SER A 6 -22.51 23.58 -19.02
CA SER A 6 -21.35 22.87 -18.48
C SER A 6 -21.67 22.43 -17.05
N SER A 7 -22.18 21.22 -16.88
CA SER A 7 -22.29 20.58 -15.58
C SER A 7 -20.89 20.15 -15.11
N SER A 8 -20.24 21.03 -14.36
CA SER A 8 -19.05 20.73 -13.58
C SER A 8 -19.42 19.74 -12.48
N SER A 9 -19.07 18.46 -12.65
CA SER A 9 -19.17 17.45 -11.60
C SER A 9 -18.13 17.74 -10.52
N SER A 10 -18.51 18.54 -9.52
CA SER A 10 -17.78 18.66 -8.27
C SER A 10 -17.76 17.29 -7.58
N SER A 11 -16.56 16.69 -7.47
CA SER A 11 -16.37 15.44 -6.72
C SER A 11 -16.85 15.65 -5.27
N PRO A 12 -17.77 14.83 -4.74
CA PRO A 12 -18.42 15.08 -3.45
C PRO A 12 -17.55 14.77 -2.21
N PHE A 13 -16.31 14.32 -2.40
CA PHE A 13 -15.43 13.99 -1.29
C PHE A 13 -14.38 15.08 -1.12
N SER A 14 -14.46 15.80 0.00
CA SER A 14 -13.28 16.48 0.53
C SER A 14 -12.19 15.42 0.70
N PRO A 15 -10.94 15.72 0.30
CA PRO A 15 -9.85 14.78 0.54
C PRO A 15 -9.75 14.48 2.03
N PHE A 16 -9.41 13.23 2.35
CA PHE A 16 -9.22 12.78 3.71
C PHE A 16 -8.06 13.55 4.37
N ALA A 17 -8.21 13.85 5.66
CA ALA A 17 -7.17 14.48 6.47
C ALA A 17 -6.11 13.44 6.90
N SER A 18 -6.52 12.17 6.98
CA SER A 18 -5.66 11.00 7.17
C SER A 18 -6.11 9.85 6.25
N PRO A 19 -5.20 9.02 5.71
CA PRO A 19 -5.60 7.82 4.99
C PRO A 19 -6.52 6.90 5.80
N ALA A 20 -6.41 6.92 7.14
CA ALA A 20 -7.25 6.15 8.03
C ALA A 20 -8.71 6.64 8.12
N ASP A 21 -9.02 7.83 7.61
CA ASP A 21 -10.39 8.36 7.60
C ASP A 21 -11.32 7.58 6.67
N VAL A 22 -10.75 6.79 5.75
CA VAL A 22 -11.52 5.83 4.94
C VAL A 22 -12.19 4.75 5.79
N ILE A 23 -11.69 4.52 7.00
CA ILE A 23 -12.17 3.53 7.95
C ILE A 23 -13.25 4.17 8.83
N ASP A 24 -14.40 4.42 8.22
CA ASP A 24 -15.60 4.89 8.89
C ASP A 24 -16.59 3.74 9.13
N GLU A 25 -17.73 4.05 9.77
CA GLU A 25 -18.78 3.08 10.05
C GLU A 25 -19.31 2.41 8.77
N HIS A 26 -19.49 3.18 7.70
CA HIS A 26 -19.99 2.65 6.44
C HIS A 26 -18.98 1.67 5.81
N PHE A 27 -17.69 2.00 5.82
CA PHE A 27 -16.62 1.13 5.34
C PHE A 27 -16.60 -0.19 6.10
N MET A 28 -16.67 -0.12 7.44
CA MET A 28 -16.69 -1.31 8.29
C MET A 28 -17.91 -2.20 8.03
N GLN A 29 -19.08 -1.61 7.77
CA GLN A 29 -20.31 -2.36 7.56
C GLN A 29 -20.45 -2.96 6.15
N HIS A 30 -19.89 -2.32 5.12
CA HIS A 30 -20.22 -2.63 3.73
C HIS A 30 -19.02 -2.97 2.83
N VAL A 31 -17.78 -2.77 3.30
CA VAL A 31 -16.58 -2.93 2.47
C VAL A 31 -15.56 -3.86 3.11
N TYR A 32 -15.21 -3.62 4.36
CA TYR A 32 -14.19 -4.39 5.08
C TYR A 32 -14.52 -5.90 5.04
N GLU A 33 -13.54 -6.72 4.65
CA GLU A 33 -13.65 -8.18 4.48
C GLU A 33 -14.74 -8.69 3.50
N THR A 34 -15.40 -7.81 2.73
CA THR A 34 -16.47 -8.21 1.78
C THR A 34 -16.13 -7.93 0.32
N THR A 35 -15.57 -6.76 0.02
CA THR A 35 -15.29 -6.34 -1.35
C THR A 35 -14.15 -5.33 -1.42
N TYR A 36 -13.62 -5.11 -2.62
CA TYR A 36 -12.65 -4.02 -2.83
C TYR A 36 -13.38 -2.70 -3.04
N ARG A 37 -12.77 -1.59 -2.64
CA ARG A 37 -13.25 -0.25 -2.95
C ARG A 37 -12.11 0.64 -3.40
N TYR A 38 -12.36 1.39 -4.49
CA TYR A 38 -11.43 2.36 -5.03
C TYR A 38 -11.85 3.78 -4.64
N PHE A 39 -10.90 4.56 -4.13
CA PHE A 39 -11.10 5.94 -3.69
C PHE A 39 -10.22 6.87 -4.55
N PRO A 40 -10.73 7.37 -5.69
CA PRO A 40 -9.96 8.26 -6.56
C PRO A 40 -9.77 9.64 -5.89
N ASN A 41 -8.55 10.17 -5.95
CA ASN A 41 -8.24 11.54 -5.50
C ASN A 41 -8.65 11.85 -4.06
N CYS A 42 -8.65 10.84 -3.18
CA CYS A 42 -9.12 10.98 -1.80
C CYS A 42 -8.02 11.36 -0.81
N ILE A 43 -6.76 11.39 -1.25
CA ILE A 43 -5.61 11.72 -0.40
C ILE A 43 -5.35 13.21 -0.56
N GLY A 44 -5.40 13.95 0.56
CA GLY A 44 -5.13 15.39 0.57
C GLY A 44 -3.69 15.74 0.25
N GLY A 45 -3.47 16.98 -0.22
CA GLY A 45 -2.14 17.51 -0.52
C GLY A 45 -1.18 17.38 0.66
N SER A 46 -1.61 17.72 1.88
CA SER A 46 -0.78 17.62 3.08
C SER A 46 -0.25 16.20 3.36
N ILE A 47 -1.04 15.16 3.07
CA ILE A 47 -0.58 13.77 3.24
C ILE A 47 0.48 13.43 2.20
N LEU A 48 0.31 13.89 0.95
CA LEU A 48 1.30 13.68 -0.10
C LEU A 48 2.57 14.48 0.18
N ASP A 49 2.46 15.68 0.73
CA ASP A 49 3.60 16.52 1.13
C ASP A 49 4.45 15.81 2.19
N ASP A 50 3.82 15.18 3.20
CA ASP A 50 4.53 14.38 4.22
C ASP A 50 5.28 13.17 3.62
N LEU A 51 4.81 12.66 2.47
CA LEU A 51 5.38 11.52 1.76
C LEU A 51 6.29 11.94 0.59
N GLU A 52 6.45 13.24 0.33
CA GLU A 52 7.31 13.74 -0.72
C GLU A 52 8.75 13.30 -0.46
N GLY A 53 9.43 12.69 -1.44
CA GLY A 53 10.80 12.21 -1.29
C GLY A 53 10.96 10.97 -0.39
N LEU A 54 9.87 10.25 -0.08
CA LEU A 54 9.87 9.04 0.75
C LEU A 54 10.92 8.00 0.28
N GLU A 55 11.03 7.78 -1.03
CA GLU A 55 12.01 6.84 -1.62
C GLU A 55 13.44 7.20 -1.21
N GLN A 56 13.84 8.46 -1.40
CA GLN A 56 15.17 8.94 -1.04
C GLN A 56 15.42 8.82 0.46
N ARG A 57 14.47 9.23 1.30
CA ARG A 57 14.58 9.13 2.76
C ARG A 57 14.79 7.69 3.21
N VAL A 58 14.05 6.75 2.64
CA VAL A 58 14.09 5.34 3.04
C VAL A 58 15.31 4.64 2.49
N PHE A 59 15.65 4.87 1.22
CA PHE A 59 16.83 4.27 0.60
C PHE A 59 18.12 4.74 1.28
N SER A 60 18.18 6.00 1.71
CA SER A 60 19.33 6.53 2.47
C SER A 60 19.53 5.88 3.85
N LYS A 61 18.50 5.21 4.40
CA LYS A 61 18.58 4.48 5.67
C LYS A 61 18.99 3.02 5.50
N LYS A 62 19.29 2.57 4.28
CA LYS A 62 19.81 1.23 4.03
C LYS A 62 21.17 1.05 4.70
N LYS A 63 21.27 0.07 5.59
CA LYS A 63 22.49 -0.36 6.27
C LYS A 63 22.46 -1.87 6.51
N GLY A 64 23.59 -2.45 6.89
CA GLY A 64 23.71 -3.90 7.08
C GLY A 64 22.59 -4.53 7.94
N SER A 65 22.17 -3.85 9.01
CA SER A 65 21.15 -4.37 9.94
C SER A 65 19.72 -4.43 9.37
N ASN A 66 19.41 -3.69 8.30
CA ASN A 66 18.06 -3.68 7.70
C ASN A 66 18.07 -4.08 6.22
N LEU A 67 19.13 -4.71 5.71
CA LEU A 67 19.15 -5.19 4.31
C LEU A 67 17.97 -6.11 3.98
N GLY A 68 17.52 -6.94 4.93
CA GLY A 68 16.36 -7.82 4.76
C GLY A 68 15.04 -7.08 4.53
N GLN A 69 14.99 -5.77 4.80
CA GLN A 69 13.87 -4.90 4.50
C GLN A 69 13.66 -4.74 2.99
N PHE A 70 14.74 -4.77 2.21
CA PHE A 70 14.73 -4.50 0.77
C PHE A 70 14.71 -5.79 -0.04
N VAL A 71 13.70 -5.93 -0.91
CA VAL A 71 13.47 -7.14 -1.71
C VAL A 71 13.27 -6.75 -3.16
N THR A 72 14.00 -7.39 -4.08
CA THR A 72 13.78 -7.19 -5.51
C THR A 72 12.73 -8.16 -6.05
N ILE A 73 12.07 -7.80 -7.14
CA ILE A 73 11.18 -8.72 -7.87
C ILE A 73 11.91 -9.20 -9.13
N GLN A 74 11.89 -10.51 -9.36
CA GLN A 74 12.40 -11.11 -10.60
C GLN A 74 11.38 -12.12 -11.13
N ASN A 75 11.04 -12.01 -12.41
CA ASN A 75 10.03 -12.84 -13.07
C ASN A 75 8.72 -12.89 -12.27
N GLY A 76 8.25 -11.72 -11.81
CA GLY A 76 7.02 -11.57 -11.05
C GLY A 76 7.05 -12.11 -9.61
N LYS A 77 8.22 -12.53 -9.10
CA LYS A 77 8.36 -13.11 -7.75
C LYS A 77 9.38 -12.37 -6.88
N PRO A 78 9.11 -12.16 -5.58
CA PRO A 78 10.09 -11.60 -4.66
C PRO A 78 11.35 -12.48 -4.53
N LYS A 79 12.52 -11.84 -4.54
CA LYS A 79 13.84 -12.46 -4.35
C LYS A 79 14.52 -11.82 -3.15
N ARG A 80 14.36 -12.46 -1.99
CA ARG A 80 15.06 -12.06 -0.76
C ARG A 80 16.57 -12.29 -0.96
N ASN A 81 17.40 -11.40 -0.39
CA ASN A 81 18.88 -11.47 -0.36
C ASN A 81 19.64 -10.98 -1.60
N LYS A 82 19.03 -10.19 -2.50
CA LYS A 82 19.75 -9.59 -3.64
C LYS A 82 20.29 -8.18 -3.39
N VAL A 83 19.91 -7.54 -2.28
CA VAL A 83 20.35 -6.19 -1.96
C VAL A 83 21.54 -6.23 -1.02
N SER A 84 22.65 -5.63 -1.43
CA SER A 84 23.85 -5.46 -0.59
C SER A 84 24.01 -4.00 -0.13
N VAL A 85 24.99 -3.74 0.76
CA VAL A 85 25.25 -2.39 1.29
C VAL A 85 25.80 -1.44 0.22
N GLU A 86 26.48 -1.97 -0.79
CA GLU A 86 27.16 -1.22 -1.86
C GLU A 86 26.19 -0.79 -2.97
N MET A 87 25.06 -1.47 -3.12
CA MET A 87 24.10 -1.21 -4.19
C MET A 87 23.38 0.12 -4.00
N ASP A 88 23.34 0.98 -5.02
CA ASP A 88 22.50 2.18 -5.02
C ASP A 88 21.05 1.77 -5.33
N LEU A 89 20.15 1.96 -4.37
CA LEU A 89 18.75 1.58 -4.52
C LEU A 89 18.00 2.51 -5.48
N MET A 90 18.40 3.78 -5.57
CA MET A 90 17.78 4.71 -6.50
C MET A 90 18.11 4.28 -7.93
N GLU A 91 19.39 4.00 -8.22
CA GLU A 91 19.81 3.48 -9.51
C GLU A 91 19.16 2.12 -9.82
N LEU A 92 19.13 1.21 -8.84
CA LEU A 92 18.50 -0.10 -9.00
C LEU A 92 17.01 0.02 -9.36
N SER A 93 16.30 0.97 -8.74
CA SER A 93 14.86 1.16 -8.93
C SER A 93 14.48 1.60 -10.34
N ASN A 94 15.42 2.19 -11.09
CA ASN A 94 15.22 2.57 -12.49
C ASN A 94 15.02 1.37 -13.42
N SER A 95 15.46 0.18 -13.01
CA SER A 95 15.41 -1.05 -13.83
C SER A 95 14.81 -2.26 -13.12
N ASN A 96 14.58 -2.19 -11.82
CA ASN A 96 14.02 -3.28 -11.01
C ASN A 96 12.88 -2.78 -10.13
N HIS A 97 11.89 -3.64 -9.89
CA HIS A 97 10.97 -3.36 -8.80
C HIS A 97 11.65 -3.64 -7.46
N ILE A 98 11.40 -2.75 -6.50
CA ILE A 98 11.89 -2.85 -5.14
C ILE A 98 10.69 -2.82 -4.21
N ILE A 99 10.61 -3.82 -3.34
CA ILE A 99 9.72 -3.84 -2.18
C ILE A 99 10.56 -3.43 -0.97
N VAL A 100 10.08 -2.47 -0.20
CA VAL A 100 10.64 -2.13 1.10
C VAL A 100 9.62 -2.52 2.15
N ASN A 101 9.95 -3.52 2.96
CA ASN A 101 9.04 -4.03 3.99
C ASN A 101 9.05 -3.13 5.24
N ALA A 102 8.03 -3.20 6.10
CA ALA A 102 8.05 -2.58 7.43
C ALA A 102 8.51 -1.09 7.45
N MET A 103 7.99 -0.29 6.52
CA MET A 103 8.36 1.10 6.32
C MET A 103 8.10 2.00 7.52
N GLN A 104 7.15 1.61 8.38
CA GLN A 104 6.88 2.33 9.64
C GLN A 104 8.09 2.35 10.59
N ASP A 105 9.05 1.42 10.43
CA ASP A 105 10.26 1.37 11.26
C ASP A 105 11.34 2.35 10.75
N SER A 106 11.21 2.81 9.49
CA SER A 106 12.20 3.62 8.80
C SER A 106 11.72 5.01 8.41
N ASP A 107 10.43 5.35 8.52
CA ASP A 107 9.92 6.69 8.21
C ASP A 107 8.79 7.14 9.15
N ARG A 108 8.88 8.40 9.63
CA ARG A 108 7.93 8.96 10.61
C ARG A 108 6.55 9.25 10.00
N GLY A 109 6.49 9.70 8.75
CA GLY A 109 5.22 9.94 8.07
C GLY A 109 4.47 8.62 7.89
N VAL A 110 5.18 7.58 7.48
CA VAL A 110 4.62 6.22 7.37
C VAL A 110 4.19 5.66 8.74
N MET A 111 4.98 5.88 9.79
CA MET A 111 4.60 5.51 11.16
C MET A 111 3.30 6.19 11.60
N SER A 112 3.14 7.49 11.32
CA SER A 112 1.91 8.23 11.63
C SER A 112 0.69 7.67 10.92
N ILE A 113 0.84 7.21 9.67
CA ILE A 113 -0.23 6.53 8.93
C ILE A 113 -0.59 5.19 9.61
N ALA A 114 0.42 4.40 9.99
CA ALA A 114 0.19 3.15 10.72
C ALA A 114 -0.54 3.38 12.05
N ASP A 115 -0.18 4.43 12.80
CA ASP A 115 -0.83 4.83 14.05
C ASP A 115 -2.29 5.26 13.82
N GLY A 116 -2.56 5.97 12.73
CA GLY A 116 -3.92 6.35 12.33
C GLY A 116 -4.80 5.12 12.09
N VAL A 117 -4.31 4.15 11.31
CA VAL A 117 -5.03 2.88 11.06
C VAL A 117 -5.20 2.09 12.36
N HIS A 118 -4.18 2.03 13.20
CA HIS A 118 -4.26 1.38 14.51
C HIS A 118 -5.33 2.00 15.40
N THR A 119 -5.45 3.32 15.40
CA THR A 119 -6.48 4.03 16.16
C THR A 119 -7.90 3.67 15.68
N LYS A 120 -8.09 3.38 14.39
CA LYS A 120 -9.39 3.03 13.81
C LYS A 120 -9.77 1.56 13.96
N LEU A 121 -8.80 0.64 13.78
CA LEU A 121 -9.05 -0.80 13.73
C LEU A 121 -8.60 -1.55 14.98
N GLY A 122 -7.82 -0.93 15.87
CA GLY A 122 -7.18 -1.60 17.02
C GLY A 122 -6.01 -2.51 16.66
N ILE A 123 -5.67 -2.65 15.36
CA ILE A 123 -4.55 -3.48 14.87
C ILE A 123 -3.47 -2.60 14.25
N ARG A 124 -2.20 -2.87 14.56
CA ARG A 124 -1.08 -2.12 13.98
C ARG A 124 -0.72 -2.73 12.62
N PRO A 125 -0.91 -2.02 11.50
CA PRO A 125 -0.55 -2.57 10.20
C PRO A 125 0.98 -2.59 10.02
N THR A 126 1.45 -3.53 9.20
CA THR A 126 2.79 -3.46 8.61
C THR A 126 2.68 -2.82 7.24
N ILE A 127 3.49 -1.80 6.95
CA ILE A 127 3.41 -1.06 5.69
C ILE A 127 4.60 -1.43 4.80
N ASN A 128 4.30 -1.81 3.55
CA ASN A 128 5.30 -2.08 2.52
C ASN A 128 5.23 -1.00 1.43
N MET A 129 6.38 -0.55 0.95
CA MET A 129 6.48 0.36 -0.20
C MET A 129 6.88 -0.43 -1.45
N TYR A 130 6.24 -0.15 -2.58
CA TYR A 130 6.52 -0.78 -3.87
C TYR A 130 6.98 0.26 -4.88
N VAL A 131 8.26 0.25 -5.22
CA VAL A 131 8.85 1.10 -6.26
C VAL A 131 8.97 0.27 -7.54
N SER A 132 8.53 0.81 -8.67
CA SER A 132 8.43 0.08 -9.94
C SER A 132 8.83 0.98 -11.12
N PRO A 133 9.71 0.53 -12.03
CA PRO A 133 10.04 1.31 -13.21
C PRO A 133 8.90 1.24 -14.25
N CYS A 134 8.73 2.31 -15.04
CA CYS A 134 7.65 2.45 -16.02
C CYS A 134 7.54 1.30 -17.03
N SER A 135 8.67 0.66 -17.39
CA SER A 135 8.76 -0.34 -18.46
C SER A 135 8.48 -1.78 -18.03
N SER A 136 8.01 -2.01 -16.80
CA SER A 136 8.03 -3.34 -16.18
C SER A 136 6.67 -3.84 -15.69
N VAL A 137 6.40 -5.13 -15.92
CA VAL A 137 5.27 -5.83 -15.32
C VAL A 137 5.71 -6.30 -13.94
N GLY A 138 5.03 -5.81 -12.90
CA GLY A 138 5.34 -6.05 -11.48
C GLY A 138 5.20 -7.50 -11.03
N LEU A 139 4.50 -7.69 -9.91
CA LEU A 139 4.23 -9.03 -9.42
C LEU A 139 3.30 -9.79 -10.39
N SER A 140 3.50 -11.10 -10.51
CA SER A 140 2.50 -11.96 -11.15
C SER A 140 1.18 -11.89 -10.37
N ALA A 141 0.05 -12.17 -11.03
CA ALA A 141 -1.26 -12.20 -10.35
C ALA A 141 -1.22 -13.14 -9.13
N HIS A 142 -1.66 -12.63 -7.98
CA HIS A 142 -1.70 -13.33 -6.70
C HIS A 142 -2.77 -12.69 -5.80
N HIS A 143 -2.99 -13.29 -4.64
CA HIS A 143 -3.71 -12.70 -3.51
C HIS A 143 -2.82 -12.78 -2.27
N ASP A 144 -2.99 -11.84 -1.36
CA ASP A 144 -2.41 -11.88 -0.03
C ASP A 144 -3.41 -12.48 0.96
N PRO A 145 -2.94 -13.11 2.05
CA PRO A 145 -3.82 -13.65 3.08
C PRO A 145 -4.36 -12.56 4.04
N GLN A 146 -3.89 -11.31 3.92
CA GLN A 146 -4.31 -10.19 4.76
C GLN A 146 -5.20 -9.21 3.98
N ASP A 147 -6.04 -8.46 4.68
CA ASP A 147 -6.64 -7.24 4.15
C ASP A 147 -5.56 -6.19 3.88
N VAL A 148 -5.69 -5.50 2.75
CA VAL A 148 -4.71 -4.51 2.29
C VAL A 148 -5.38 -3.19 1.92
N PHE A 149 -4.77 -2.10 2.39
CA PHE A 149 -5.00 -0.76 1.86
C PHE A 149 -3.84 -0.41 0.91
N ILE A 150 -4.15 0.08 -0.28
CA ILE A 150 -3.15 0.49 -1.28
C ILE A 150 -3.24 2.01 -1.45
N MET A 151 -2.10 2.67 -1.27
CA MET A 151 -1.96 4.12 -1.40
C MET A 151 -0.98 4.46 -2.53
N GLN A 152 -1.45 5.13 -3.58
CA GLN A 152 -0.60 5.62 -4.65
C GLN A 152 -0.03 6.99 -4.24
N VAL A 153 1.29 7.06 -4.09
CA VAL A 153 1.99 8.28 -3.58
C VAL A 153 2.76 9.04 -4.66
N SER A 154 3.19 8.36 -5.72
CA SER A 154 3.96 8.96 -6.81
C SER A 154 3.68 8.23 -8.13
N GLY A 155 3.72 8.95 -9.25
CA GLY A 155 3.47 8.36 -10.58
C GLY A 155 2.09 7.71 -10.72
N SER A 156 2.00 6.70 -11.60
CA SER A 156 0.77 5.95 -11.84
C SER A 156 1.03 4.46 -12.02
N LYS A 157 0.01 3.64 -11.75
CA LYS A 157 0.08 2.19 -11.92
C LYS A 157 -1.26 1.66 -12.40
N ALA A 158 -1.22 0.80 -13.41
CA ALA A 158 -2.39 0.06 -13.86
C ALA A 158 -2.65 -1.13 -12.92
N TRP A 159 -3.87 -1.22 -12.39
CA TRP A 159 -4.29 -2.29 -11.50
C TRP A 159 -5.43 -3.08 -12.13
N THR A 160 -5.35 -4.41 -12.04
CA THR A 160 -6.45 -5.32 -12.34
C THR A 160 -6.79 -6.06 -11.05
N VAL A 161 -7.99 -5.84 -10.52
CA VAL A 161 -8.51 -6.54 -9.35
C VAL A 161 -9.56 -7.55 -9.83
N CYS A 162 -9.29 -8.83 -9.59
CA CYS A 162 -10.19 -9.92 -9.96
C CYS A 162 -11.08 -10.28 -8.77
N GLN A 163 -12.33 -10.68 -9.04
CA GLN A 163 -13.18 -11.28 -8.03
C GLN A 163 -12.62 -12.66 -7.61
N PRO A 164 -12.83 -13.10 -6.36
CA PRO A 164 -12.46 -14.44 -5.93
C PRO A 164 -13.10 -15.52 -6.81
N ILE A 165 -12.29 -16.49 -7.28
CA ILE A 165 -12.69 -17.48 -8.31
C ILE A 165 -13.69 -18.53 -7.77
N ASN A 166 -13.72 -18.75 -6.45
CA ASN A 166 -14.68 -19.63 -5.77
C ASN A 166 -15.47 -18.77 -4.78
N ALA A 167 -16.81 -18.80 -4.85
CA ALA A 167 -17.76 -18.05 -4.01
C ALA A 167 -17.69 -18.37 -2.50
N GLY A 168 -16.49 -18.32 -1.92
CA GLY A 168 -16.18 -18.93 -0.64
C GLY A 168 -14.77 -19.51 -0.53
N LEU A 169 -13.73 -18.97 -1.19
CA LEU A 169 -12.49 -18.88 -0.42
C LEU A 169 -12.77 -17.87 0.69
N ASN A 170 -13.39 -18.35 1.77
CA ASN A 170 -13.24 -17.75 3.08
C ASN A 170 -11.72 -17.77 3.32
N LEU A 171 -11.01 -16.75 2.85
CA LEU A 171 -9.81 -16.30 3.55
C LEU A 171 -10.27 -16.22 5.01
N PRO A 172 -9.56 -16.82 5.97
CA PRO A 172 -10.10 -17.00 7.32
C PRO A 172 -10.54 -15.64 7.90
N THR A 173 -11.83 -15.31 7.77
CA THR A 173 -12.49 -14.10 8.27
C THR A 173 -12.76 -14.18 9.77
N ARG A 174 -12.17 -15.18 10.43
CA ARG A 174 -12.02 -15.26 11.87
C ARG A 174 -10.67 -15.90 12.18
N VAL A 175 -9.86 -15.17 12.94
CA VAL A 175 -8.83 -15.75 13.80
C VAL A 175 -9.45 -16.97 14.47
N SER A 176 -8.85 -18.14 14.32
CA SER A 176 -9.33 -19.30 15.05
C SER A 176 -9.31 -18.96 16.54
N ASP A 177 -10.36 -19.30 17.29
CA ASP A 177 -10.40 -19.20 18.76
C ASP A 177 -9.34 -20.12 19.46
N ASN A 178 -8.40 -20.68 18.68
CA ASN A 178 -7.31 -21.50 19.13
C ASN A 178 -6.07 -20.64 19.45
N PRO A 179 -5.70 -20.50 20.73
CA PRO A 179 -4.53 -19.72 21.15
C PRO A 179 -3.18 -20.31 20.69
N ASN A 180 -3.16 -21.47 20.04
CA ASN A 180 -1.95 -22.14 19.54
C ASN A 180 -1.81 -22.11 18.01
N HIS A 181 -2.55 -21.26 17.30
CA HIS A 181 -2.41 -21.15 15.84
C HIS A 181 -1.04 -20.61 15.46
N ARG A 182 -0.37 -21.22 14.45
CA ARG A 182 1.02 -20.91 14.02
C ARG A 182 1.28 -19.48 13.51
N LEU A 183 0.26 -18.63 13.51
CA LEU A 183 0.36 -17.21 13.16
C LEU A 183 0.34 -16.29 14.39
N TYR A 184 0.29 -16.87 15.61
CA TYR A 184 0.72 -16.24 16.86
C TYR A 184 2.20 -16.50 17.12
#